data_AF-A0A0S7X2J7-F1
#
_entry.id   AF-A0A0S7X2J7-F1
#
_cell.length_a   1.000
_cell.length_b   1.000
_cell.length_c   1.000
_cell.angle_alpha   90.00
_cell.angle_beta   90.00
_cell.angle_gamma   90.00
#
_symmetry.space_group_name_H-M   'P 1'
#
loop_
_entity.id
_entity.type
_entity.pdbx_description
1 polymer ?
#
loop_
_entity_poly.entity_id
_entity_poly.type
_entity_poly.pdbx_seq_one_letter_code
_entity_poly.pdbx_strand_id
1 'polypeptide(L)'
;MYPEMVRDFWEIAWKAANQMWRAMVFCLLQVLVLGAVAVACCVRAPMIISVVIFFMTFVVGHFVNVLSKAVGRMGTLVGTIAAALVTMLIPDLESLNFSQEVVGVDDMIGISVMGWGLAYTAVYTTAIVLLALLLFRNREVL
;
A
#
# COMPACT_ATOMS: atom_id res chain seq x y z
N MET A 1 20.52 -11.78 -39.99
CA MET A 1 20.42 -10.54 -39.19
C MET A 1 18.95 -10.20 -39.11
N TYR A 2 18.23 -10.69 -38.10
CA TYR A 2 16.76 -10.69 -38.02
C TYR A 2 16.22 -9.27 -37.76
N PRO A 3 15.76 -8.53 -38.80
CA PRO A 3 15.34 -7.13 -38.66
C PRO A 3 13.99 -7.02 -37.93
N GLU A 4 13.16 -8.07 -38.02
CA GLU A 4 11.90 -8.20 -37.28
C GLU A 4 12.09 -8.19 -35.76
N MET A 5 13.09 -8.91 -35.23
CA MET A 5 13.34 -8.91 -33.77
C MET A 5 13.73 -7.55 -33.21
N VAL A 6 14.42 -6.70 -34.00
CA VAL A 6 14.85 -5.38 -33.55
C VAL A 6 13.66 -4.40 -33.47
N ARG A 7 12.68 -4.54 -34.37
CA ARG A 7 11.44 -3.74 -34.33
C ARG A 7 10.53 -4.13 -33.17
N ASP A 8 10.31 -5.43 -32.98
CA ASP A 8 9.44 -5.94 -31.91
C ASP A 8 10.05 -5.67 -30.52
N PHE A 9 11.39 -5.70 -30.42
CA PHE A 9 12.09 -5.33 -29.19
C PHE A 9 11.71 -3.94 -28.69
N TRP A 10 11.62 -2.95 -29.58
CA TRP A 10 11.30 -1.58 -29.20
C TRP A 10 9.86 -1.45 -28.67
N GLU A 11 8.91 -2.16 -29.27
CA GLU A 11 7.52 -2.18 -28.78
C GLU A 11 7.39 -2.83 -27.40
N ILE A 12 8.11 -3.93 -27.18
CA ILE A 12 8.17 -4.61 -25.87
C ILE A 12 8.85 -3.71 -24.83
N ALA A 13 9.96 -3.05 -25.20
CA ALA A 13 10.69 -2.15 -24.33
C ALA A 13 9.84 -0.95 -23.88
N TRP A 14 9.07 -0.34 -24.78
CA TRP A 14 8.15 0.76 -24.42
C TRP A 14 7.01 0.29 -23.51
N LYS A 15 6.44 -0.88 -23.77
CA LYS A 15 5.40 -1.46 -22.91
C LYS A 15 5.96 -1.72 -21.50
N ALA A 16 7.15 -2.31 -21.40
CA ALA A 16 7.82 -2.55 -20.13
C ALA A 16 8.12 -1.23 -19.39
N ALA A 17 8.72 -0.25 -20.06
CA ALA A 17 9.01 1.06 -19.48
C ALA A 17 7.73 1.74 -18.94
N ASN A 18 6.61 1.62 -19.65
CA ASN A 18 5.32 2.14 -19.20
C ASN A 18 4.77 1.45 -17.95
N GLN A 19 5.03 0.16 -17.75
CA GLN A 19 4.64 -0.53 -16.51
C GLN A 19 5.56 -0.17 -15.36
N MET A 20 6.86 -0.02 -15.62
CA MET A 20 7.86 0.27 -14.58
C MET A 20 7.58 1.60 -13.87
N TRP A 21 7.31 2.69 -14.60
CA TRP A 21 7.05 3.97 -13.94
C TRP A 21 5.75 3.95 -13.12
N ARG A 22 4.72 3.24 -13.59
CA ARG A 22 3.45 3.07 -12.85
C ARG A 22 3.68 2.33 -11.55
N ALA A 23 4.43 1.24 -11.60
CA ALA A 23 4.81 0.47 -10.41
C ALA A 23 5.64 1.31 -9.42
N MET A 24 6.56 2.13 -9.90
CA MET A 24 7.32 3.05 -9.05
C MET A 24 6.40 4.04 -8.31
N VAL A 25 5.35 4.55 -8.96
CA VAL A 25 4.36 5.41 -8.29
C VAL A 25 3.67 4.65 -7.16
N PHE A 26 3.25 3.41 -7.37
CA PHE A 26 2.64 2.59 -6.33
C PHE A 26 3.58 2.32 -5.14
N CYS A 27 4.86 2.05 -5.41
CA CYS A 27 5.88 1.96 -4.35
C CYS A 27 6.00 3.27 -3.55
N LEU A 28 5.97 4.42 -4.22
CA LEU A 28 5.98 5.72 -3.53
C LEU A 28 4.74 5.90 -2.65
N LEU A 29 3.55 5.53 -3.14
CA LEU A 29 2.31 5.60 -2.38
C LEU A 29 2.36 4.71 -1.13
N GLN A 30 2.92 3.50 -1.24
CA GLN A 30 3.11 2.60 -0.11
C GLN A 30 4.02 3.22 0.96
N VAL A 31 5.12 3.84 0.54
CA VAL A 31 6.05 4.54 1.44
C VAL A 31 5.39 5.75 2.10
N LEU A 32 4.51 6.48 1.40
CA LEU A 32 3.76 7.60 1.98
C LEU A 32 2.82 7.15 3.10
N VAL A 33 2.12 6.03 2.92
CA VAL A 33 1.26 5.45 3.97
C VAL A 33 2.08 5.03 5.18
N LEU A 34 3.18 4.31 4.96
CA LEU A 34 4.10 3.92 6.02
C LEU A 34 4.70 5.13 6.76
N GLY A 35 5.08 6.17 6.02
CA GLY A 35 5.58 7.42 6.58
C GLY A 35 4.58 8.08 7.51
N ALA A 36 3.29 8.09 7.16
CA ALA A 36 2.23 8.62 8.02
C ALA A 36 2.11 7.83 9.34
N VAL A 37 2.16 6.49 9.27
CA VAL A 37 2.16 5.62 10.46
C VAL A 37 3.39 5.89 11.34
N ALA A 38 4.58 6.02 10.74
CA ALA A 38 5.81 6.33 11.46
C ALA A 38 5.68 7.65 12.22
N VAL A 39 5.19 8.70 11.55
CA VAL A 39 4.93 10.00 12.17
C VAL A 39 3.98 9.85 13.36
N ALA A 40 2.85 9.15 13.19
CA ALA A 40 1.87 8.94 14.27
C ALA A 40 2.47 8.21 15.48
N CYS A 41 3.31 7.20 15.25
CA CYS A 41 3.97 6.45 16.32
C CYS A 41 4.98 7.30 17.10
N CYS A 42 5.71 8.19 16.42
CA CYS A 42 6.70 9.08 17.04
C CYS A 42 6.08 10.16 17.93
N VAL A 43 4.80 10.51 17.75
CA VAL A 43 4.08 11.49 18.59
C VAL A 43 3.94 11.02 20.05
N ARG A 44 3.59 9.75 20.21
CA ARG A 44 3.07 9.21 21.47
C ARG A 44 4.05 8.29 22.18
N ALA A 45 4.86 7.55 21.43
CA ALA A 45 5.68 6.48 21.99
C ALA A 45 7.18 6.85 22.14
N PRO A 46 7.89 6.25 23.10
CA PRO A 46 9.36 6.29 23.16
C PRO A 46 10.00 5.72 21.90
N MET A 47 11.19 6.23 21.52
CA MET A 47 11.86 5.94 20.24
C MET A 47 11.92 4.44 19.88
N ILE A 48 12.26 3.57 20.85
CA ILE A 48 12.35 2.11 20.63
C ILE A 48 10.99 1.51 20.29
N ILE A 49 9.93 1.93 20.98
CA ILE A 49 8.58 1.41 20.80
C ILE A 49 8.04 1.83 19.43
N SER A 50 8.28 3.07 19.01
CA SER A 50 7.85 3.57 17.70
C SER A 50 8.45 2.77 16.54
N VAL A 51 9.73 2.39 16.63
CA VAL A 51 10.40 1.56 15.60
C VAL A 51 9.82 0.15 15.54
N VAL A 52 9.57 -0.47 16.69
CA VAL A 52 8.96 -1.81 16.75
C VAL A 52 7.55 -1.81 16.17
N ILE A 53 6.73 -0.82 16.51
CA ILE A 53 5.37 -0.69 15.97
C ILE A 53 5.42 -0.47 14.47
N PHE A 54 6.28 0.42 13.99
CA PHE A 54 6.46 0.66 12.55
C PHE A 54 6.82 -0.63 11.80
N PHE A 55 7.80 -1.39 12.31
CA PHE A 55 8.19 -2.65 11.71
C PHE A 55 7.05 -3.68 11.74
N MET A 56 6.30 -3.77 12.83
CA MET A 56 5.14 -4.65 12.93
C MET A 56 4.04 -4.25 11.94
N THR A 57 3.76 -2.96 11.78
CA THR A 57 2.79 -2.49 10.79
C THR A 57 3.23 -2.83 9.37
N PHE A 58 4.52 -2.71 9.06
CA PHE A 58 5.06 -3.12 7.77
C PHE A 58 4.83 -4.61 7.51
N VAL A 59 5.21 -5.48 8.45
CA VAL A 59 5.05 -6.93 8.32
C VAL A 59 3.58 -7.30 8.23
N VAL A 60 2.76 -6.89 9.20
CA VAL A 60 1.33 -7.24 9.25
C VAL A 60 0.59 -6.69 8.05
N GLY A 61 0.91 -5.48 7.59
CA GLY A 61 0.28 -4.85 6.43
C GLY A 61 0.42 -5.65 5.12
N HIS A 62 1.50 -6.42 4.95
CA HIS A 62 1.64 -7.35 3.82
C HIS A 62 0.76 -8.61 3.97
N PHE A 63 0.45 -9.04 5.20
CA PHE A 63 -0.38 -10.21 5.45
C PHE A 63 -1.89 -9.91 5.46
N VAL A 64 -2.30 -8.64 5.60
CA VAL A 64 -3.73 -8.24 5.63
C VAL A 64 -4.49 -8.74 4.40
N ASN A 65 -3.90 -8.64 3.22
CA ASN A 65 -4.55 -9.04 1.97
C ASN A 65 -4.81 -10.55 1.91
N VAL A 66 -3.83 -11.35 2.33
CA VAL A 66 -3.95 -12.82 2.39
C VAL A 66 -5.05 -13.21 3.39
N LEU A 67 -5.08 -12.55 4.55
CA LEU A 67 -6.10 -12.79 5.57
C LEU A 67 -7.49 -12.40 5.05
N SER A 68 -7.65 -11.23 4.43
CA SER A 68 -8.93 -10.77 3.87
C SER A 68 -9.44 -11.73 2.79
N LYS A 69 -8.57 -12.17 1.87
CA LYS A 69 -8.91 -13.16 0.83
C LYS A 69 -9.30 -14.52 1.43
N ALA A 70 -8.61 -14.97 2.46
CA ALA A 70 -8.91 -16.23 3.14
C ALA A 70 -10.28 -16.17 3.86
N VAL A 71 -10.55 -15.06 4.54
CA VAL A 71 -11.80 -14.85 5.30
C VAL A 71 -12.99 -14.62 4.38
N GLY A 72 -12.82 -13.85 3.28
CA GLY A 72 -13.87 -13.64 2.28
C GLY A 72 -14.34 -14.93 1.61
N ARG A 73 -13.45 -15.92 1.44
CA ARG A 73 -13.80 -17.25 0.91
C ARG A 73 -14.65 -18.09 1.88
N MET A 74 -14.61 -17.81 3.18
CA MET A 74 -15.44 -18.53 4.16
C MET A 74 -16.90 -18.07 4.15
N GLY A 75 -17.23 -16.94 3.51
CA GLY A 75 -18.61 -16.47 3.34
C GLY A 75 -19.33 -16.10 4.64
N THR A 76 -18.63 -15.99 5.77
CA THR A 76 -19.24 -15.66 7.05
C THR A 76 -19.33 -14.14 7.22
N LEU A 77 -20.49 -13.69 7.70
CA LEU A 77 -20.76 -12.26 7.95
C LEU A 77 -19.81 -11.70 9.01
N VAL A 78 -19.48 -12.50 10.03
CA VAL A 78 -18.49 -12.19 11.07
C VAL A 78 -17.09 -12.04 10.48
N GLY A 79 -16.71 -12.90 9.55
CA GLY A 79 -15.42 -12.81 8.86
C GLY A 79 -15.29 -11.52 8.05
N THR A 80 -16.34 -11.14 7.34
CA THR A 80 -16.36 -9.90 6.53
C THR A 80 -16.20 -8.65 7.41
N ILE A 81 -16.89 -8.61 8.55
CA ILE A 81 -16.77 -7.51 9.51
C ILE A 81 -15.36 -7.47 10.12
N ALA A 82 -14.80 -8.62 10.51
CA ALA A 82 -13.44 -8.71 11.05
C ALA A 82 -12.39 -8.22 10.05
N ALA A 83 -12.50 -8.63 8.78
CA ALA A 83 -11.60 -8.16 7.71
C ALA A 83 -11.72 -6.65 7.47
N ALA A 84 -12.93 -6.09 7.51
CA ALA A 84 -13.15 -4.65 7.39
C ALA A 84 -12.52 -3.85 8.56
N LEU A 85 -12.62 -4.38 9.79
CA LEU A 85 -11.99 -3.75 10.95
C LEU A 85 -10.46 -3.79 10.88
N VAL A 86 -9.89 -4.91 10.44
CA VAL A 86 -8.44 -5.05 10.28
C VAL A 86 -7.91 -4.12 9.19
N THR A 87 -8.56 -4.06 8.03
CA THR A 87 -8.18 -3.15 6.93
C THR A 87 -8.41 -1.67 7.26
N MET A 88 -9.31 -1.37 8.19
CA MET A 88 -9.48 -0.02 8.71
C MET A 88 -8.34 0.39 9.65
N LEU A 89 -7.91 -0.52 10.54
CA LEU A 89 -6.86 -0.26 11.54
C LEU A 89 -5.43 -0.40 10.99
N ILE A 90 -5.22 -1.29 10.03
CA ILE A 90 -3.91 -1.63 9.47
C ILE A 90 -3.96 -1.41 7.97
N PRO A 91 -3.07 -0.59 7.38
CA PRO A 91 -3.05 -0.37 5.95
C PRO A 91 -2.74 -1.69 5.23
N ASP A 92 -3.52 -1.99 4.17
CA ASP A 92 -3.23 -3.10 3.27
C ASP A 92 -2.14 -2.68 2.29
N LEU A 93 -0.88 -2.98 2.65
CA LEU A 93 0.29 -2.65 1.84
C LEU A 93 0.38 -3.51 0.58
N GLU A 94 -0.21 -4.71 0.59
CA GLU A 94 -0.16 -5.63 -0.53
C GLU A 94 -1.13 -5.21 -1.64
N SER A 95 -2.22 -4.53 -1.31
CA SER A 95 -3.11 -3.91 -2.31
C SER A 95 -2.43 -2.82 -3.17
N LEU A 96 -1.32 -2.27 -2.68
CA LEU A 96 -0.48 -1.30 -3.39
C LEU A 96 0.78 -1.95 -3.99
N ASN A 97 0.99 -3.25 -3.79
CA ASN A 97 2.19 -3.96 -4.21
C ASN A 97 1.97 -4.64 -5.57
N PHE A 98 2.19 -3.87 -6.65
CA PHE A 98 2.06 -4.35 -8.03
C PHE A 98 3.30 -5.10 -8.55
N SER A 99 4.25 -5.47 -7.68
CA SER A 99 5.53 -6.06 -8.09
C SER A 99 5.38 -7.37 -8.88
N GLN A 100 4.31 -8.15 -8.63
CA GLN A 100 4.05 -9.41 -9.34
C GLN A 100 3.43 -9.18 -10.73
N GLU A 101 2.58 -8.16 -10.88
CA GLU A 101 1.88 -7.83 -12.13
C GLU A 101 2.82 -7.20 -13.17
N VAL A 102 3.90 -6.55 -12.73
CA VAL A 102 4.93 -5.99 -13.64
C VAL A 102 5.79 -7.08 -14.29
N VAL A 103 5.97 -8.23 -13.62
CA VAL A 103 6.80 -9.35 -14.10
C VAL A 103 6.00 -10.25 -15.05
N GLY A 104 4.70 -10.40 -14.81
CA GLY A 104 3.76 -11.03 -15.74
C GLY A 104 3.28 -10.02 -16.77
N VAL A 105 4.00 -9.86 -17.88
CA VAL A 105 3.77 -8.93 -19.02
C VAL A 105 2.31 -8.88 -19.56
N ASP A 106 1.46 -9.79 -19.11
CA ASP A 106 0.07 -9.97 -19.56
C ASP A 106 -0.95 -9.06 -18.86
N ASP A 107 -0.68 -8.57 -17.63
CA ASP A 107 -1.63 -7.73 -16.90
C ASP A 107 -1.15 -6.27 -16.82
N MET A 108 -1.70 -5.42 -17.70
CA MET A 108 -1.31 -4.03 -17.77
C MET A 108 -1.97 -3.22 -16.65
N ILE A 109 -1.18 -2.57 -15.80
CA ILE A 109 -1.70 -1.65 -14.76
C ILE A 109 -2.46 -0.50 -15.43
N GLY A 110 -3.79 -0.52 -15.34
CA GLY A 110 -4.64 0.51 -15.92
C GLY A 110 -4.48 1.87 -15.23
N ILE A 111 -4.64 2.97 -16.00
CA ILE A 111 -4.57 4.33 -15.44
C ILE A 111 -5.67 4.58 -14.39
N SER A 112 -6.82 3.90 -14.53
CA SER A 112 -7.94 3.93 -13.58
C SER A 112 -7.55 3.34 -12.23
N VAL A 113 -6.80 2.24 -12.22
CA VAL A 113 -6.28 1.59 -11.00
C VAL A 113 -5.35 2.53 -10.26
N MET A 114 -4.52 3.28 -10.99
CA MET A 114 -3.63 4.29 -10.41
C MET A 114 -4.42 5.42 -9.72
N GLY A 115 -5.53 5.87 -10.32
CA GLY A 115 -6.42 6.85 -9.70
C GLY A 115 -7.03 6.36 -8.39
N TRP A 116 -7.50 5.11 -8.35
CA TRP A 116 -8.02 4.50 -7.13
C TRP A 116 -6.94 4.30 -6.06
N GLY A 117 -5.74 3.86 -6.43
CA GLY A 117 -4.61 3.75 -5.52
C GLY A 117 -4.23 5.09 -4.88
N LEU A 118 -4.15 6.15 -5.68
CA LEU A 118 -3.92 7.52 -5.20
C LEU A 118 -5.00 7.98 -4.22
N ALA A 119 -6.27 7.77 -4.56
CA ALA A 119 -7.39 8.14 -3.69
C ALA A 119 -7.36 7.38 -2.36
N TYR A 120 -7.14 6.06 -2.41
CA TYR A 120 -6.99 5.22 -1.23
C TYR A 120 -5.86 5.71 -0.32
N THR A 121 -4.66 5.91 -0.89
CA THR A 121 -3.50 6.42 -0.14
C THR A 121 -3.79 7.80 0.45
N ALA A 122 -4.36 8.73 -0.32
CA ALA A 122 -4.64 10.08 0.15
C ALA A 122 -5.62 10.09 1.33
N VAL A 123 -6.71 9.33 1.25
CA VAL A 123 -7.71 9.22 2.34
C VAL A 123 -7.07 8.59 3.58
N TYR A 124 -6.35 7.50 3.41
CA TYR A 124 -5.77 6.76 4.52
C TYR A 124 -4.65 7.54 5.23
N THR A 125 -3.73 8.12 4.46
CA THR A 125 -2.67 9.00 4.97
C THR A 125 -3.26 10.21 5.69
N THR A 126 -4.29 10.86 5.13
CA THR A 126 -4.95 11.99 5.79
C THR A 126 -5.59 11.57 7.12
N ALA A 127 -6.27 10.43 7.16
CA ALA A 127 -6.86 9.89 8.39
C ALA A 127 -5.80 9.62 9.48
N ILE A 128 -4.68 8.98 9.14
CA ILE A 128 -3.58 8.74 10.09
C ILE A 128 -2.96 10.04 10.58
N VAL A 129 -2.71 10.99 9.68
CA VAL A 129 -2.13 12.29 10.07
C VAL A 129 -3.08 13.05 10.99
N LEU A 130 -4.38 13.04 10.71
CA LEU A 130 -5.38 13.63 11.62
C LEU A 130 -5.38 12.95 12.99
N LEU A 131 -5.29 11.62 13.04
CA LEU A 131 -5.15 10.88 14.30
C LEU A 131 -3.86 11.27 15.03
N ALA A 132 -2.74 11.44 14.33
CA ALA A 132 -1.48 11.90 14.90
C ALA A 132 -1.62 13.30 15.50
N LEU A 133 -2.28 14.23 14.80
CA LEU A 133 -2.56 15.58 15.29
C LEU A 133 -3.46 15.57 16.54
N LEU A 134 -4.48 14.72 16.57
CA LEU A 134 -5.32 14.55 17.77
C LEU A 134 -4.53 13.98 18.95
N LEU A 135 -3.59 13.07 18.71
CA LEU A 135 -2.69 12.54 19.74
C LEU A 135 -1.70 13.60 20.24
N PHE A 136 -1.23 14.50 19.36
CA PHE A 136 -0.42 15.66 19.74
C PHE A 136 -1.19 16.61 20.66
N ARG A 137 -2.47 16.88 20.36
CA ARG A 137 -3.29 17.80 21.17
C ARG A 137 -3.38 17.40 22.65
N ASN A 138 -3.38 16.10 22.93
CA ASN A 138 -3.43 15.60 24.30
C ASN A 138 -2.07 15.67 25.02
N ARG A 139 -0.96 15.94 24.32
CA ARG A 139 0.35 16.19 24.95
C ARG A 139 0.51 17.62 25.46
N GLU A 140 -0.09 18.59 24.79
CA GLU A 140 0.09 20.03 25.10
C GLU A 140 -0.76 20.54 26.27
N VAL A 141 -1.61 19.69 26.85
CA VAL A 141 -2.48 20.01 28.01
C VAL A 141 -1.90 19.56 29.37
N LEU A 142 -0.60 19.29 29.45
CA LEU A 142 0.11 18.89 30.69
C LEU A 142 1.29 19.83 30.97
#